data_AF-A0A172TC30-F1
#
_entry.id   AF-A0A172TC30-F1
#
_cell.length_a   1.000
_cell.length_b   1.000
_cell.length_c   1.000
_cell.angle_alpha   90.00
_cell.angle_beta   90.00
_cell.angle_gamma   90.00
#
_symmetry.space_group_name_H-M   'P 1'
#
loop_
_entity.id
_entity.type
_entity.pdbx_description
1 polymer ?
#
loop_
_entity_poly.entity_id
_entity_poly.type
_entity_poly.pdbx_seq_one_letter_code
_entity_poly.pdbx_strand_id
1 'polypeptide(L)'
;MSLPSSPYSAPTTLPEPERTPALLIHLSPLAGLLLPTIGNLLGPLLAWLVYRDRSRALDGQGKEALNFQLSLWLYGVIITVLAFGLFSVGLVGGAVSAAVGSPDAGAFAFFGAFAGFFAFYLPIMLVLFLLPLVLMLVAVVRVSSGRAYRYPLTIRFIR
;
A
#
# COMPACT_ATOMS: atom_id res chain seq x y z
N MET A 1 23.75 -29.49 4.39
CA MET A 1 23.78 -28.97 3.00
C MET A 1 23.05 -27.63 3.00
N SER A 2 23.77 -26.53 3.16
CA SER A 2 23.20 -25.18 3.04
C SER A 2 22.87 -24.93 1.57
N LEU A 3 21.61 -24.64 1.26
CA LEU A 3 21.23 -24.25 -0.10
C LEU A 3 22.10 -23.05 -0.53
N PRO A 4 22.58 -23.01 -1.78
CA PRO A 4 23.32 -21.85 -2.29
C PRO A 4 22.44 -20.61 -2.10
N SER A 5 23.01 -19.57 -1.46
CA SER A 5 22.31 -18.30 -1.32
C SER A 5 21.92 -17.83 -2.71
N SER A 6 20.61 -17.65 -2.93
CA SER A 6 20.11 -17.10 -4.18
C SER A 6 20.91 -15.82 -4.46
N PRO A 7 21.53 -15.66 -5.64
CA PRO A 7 22.32 -14.48 -5.98
C PRO A 7 21.44 -13.23 -6.12
N TYR A 8 20.24 -13.22 -5.54
CA TYR A 8 19.24 -12.17 -5.59
C TYR A 8 18.65 -11.79 -4.22
N SER A 9 19.05 -12.45 -3.12
CA SER A 9 18.65 -11.99 -1.80
C SER A 9 19.47 -10.75 -1.42
N ALA A 10 18.80 -9.61 -1.26
CA ALA A 10 19.40 -8.43 -0.66
C ALA A 10 20.05 -8.81 0.69
N PRO A 11 21.22 -8.24 1.02
CA PRO A 11 21.88 -8.45 2.31
C PRO A 11 20.90 -8.24 3.47
N THR A 12 20.91 -9.15 4.45
CA THR A 12 20.05 -9.07 5.63
C THR A 12 20.56 -8.02 6.64
N THR A 13 21.82 -7.60 6.49
CA THR A 13 22.50 -6.64 7.37
C THR A 13 22.78 -5.34 6.62
N LEU A 14 22.75 -4.23 7.35
CA LEU A 14 23.03 -2.87 6.86
C LEU A 14 24.22 -2.28 7.63
N PRO A 15 25.35 -2.02 6.94
CA PRO A 15 26.50 -1.32 7.52
C PRO A 15 26.11 0.07 8.04
N GLU A 16 26.82 0.58 9.06
CA GLU A 16 26.58 1.90 9.66
C GLU A 16 26.41 3.03 8.62
N PRO A 17 27.25 3.17 7.58
CA PRO A 17 27.11 4.24 6.60
C PRO A 17 25.82 4.19 5.78
N GLU A 18 25.17 3.01 5.72
CA GLU A 18 23.97 2.77 4.91
C GLU A 18 22.67 2.94 5.70
N ARG A 19 22.74 3.03 7.04
CA ARG A 19 21.55 3.12 7.89
C ARG A 19 20.77 4.41 7.66
N THR A 20 21.45 5.55 7.57
CA THR A 20 20.79 6.84 7.29
C THR A 20 20.11 6.87 5.93
N PRO A 21 20.77 6.47 4.82
CA PRO A 21 20.08 6.28 3.53
C PRO A 21 18.87 5.34 3.60
N ALA A 22 18.99 4.20 4.28
CA ALA A 22 17.89 3.25 4.43
C ALA A 22 16.70 3.85 5.21
N LEU A 23 16.97 4.64 6.25
CA LEU A 23 15.94 5.40 6.98
C LEU A 23 15.21 6.36 6.06
N LEU A 24 15.96 7.12 5.23
CA LEU A 24 15.37 8.06 4.27
C LEU A 24 14.51 7.35 3.23
N ILE A 25 14.96 6.19 2.73
CA ILE A 25 14.17 5.35 1.82
C ILE A 25 12.84 4.97 2.48
N HIS A 26 12.85 4.46 3.71
CA HIS A 26 11.62 4.00 4.35
C HIS A 26 10.73 5.13 4.87
N LEU A 27 11.27 6.30 5.18
CA LEU A 27 10.47 7.48 5.56
C LEU A 27 9.92 8.25 4.37
N SER A 28 10.53 8.11 3.19
CA SER A 28 10.13 8.85 2.00
C SER A 28 8.65 8.69 1.57
N PRO A 29 7.92 7.58 1.84
CA PRO A 29 6.48 7.53 1.61
C PRO A 29 5.67 8.62 2.33
N LEU A 30 6.20 9.22 3.40
CA LEU A 30 5.59 10.37 4.08
C LEU A 30 5.46 11.61 3.19
N ALA A 31 6.15 11.67 2.04
CA ALA A 31 5.89 12.69 1.03
C ALA A 31 4.42 12.68 0.56
N GLY A 32 3.69 11.57 0.76
CA GLY A 32 2.24 11.50 0.57
C GLY A 32 1.42 12.47 1.44
N LEU A 33 1.98 12.99 2.55
CA LEU A 33 1.36 14.03 3.36
C LEU A 33 1.41 15.41 2.69
N LEU A 34 2.43 15.66 1.87
CA LEU A 34 2.61 16.93 1.14
C LEU A 34 1.94 16.89 -0.23
N LEU A 35 2.02 15.74 -0.90
CA LEU A 35 1.40 15.48 -2.19
C LEU A 35 0.45 14.30 -2.02
N PRO A 36 -0.81 14.57 -1.63
CA PRO A 36 -1.81 13.51 -1.46
C PRO A 36 -1.90 12.65 -2.71
N THR A 37 -2.19 11.37 -2.51
CA THR A 37 -2.20 10.32 -3.54
C THR A 37 -0.81 9.98 -4.08
N ILE A 38 -0.10 10.88 -4.76
CA ILE A 38 1.10 10.52 -5.55
C ILE A 38 2.41 10.50 -4.74
N GLY A 39 2.51 11.32 -3.68
CA GLY A 39 3.75 11.50 -2.92
C GLY A 39 4.22 10.23 -2.23
N ASN A 40 3.29 9.35 -1.86
CA ASN A 40 3.59 8.06 -1.23
C ASN A 40 4.36 7.08 -2.14
N LEU A 41 4.35 7.33 -3.45
CA LEU A 41 5.03 6.55 -4.48
C LEU A 41 6.26 7.29 -5.01
N LEU A 42 6.14 8.61 -5.23
CA LEU A 42 7.26 9.44 -5.68
C LEU A 42 8.37 9.52 -4.64
N GLY A 43 8.04 9.62 -3.35
CA GLY A 43 9.02 9.61 -2.27
C GLY A 43 10.01 8.43 -2.35
N PRO A 44 9.53 7.17 -2.25
CA PRO A 44 10.39 5.99 -2.32
C PRO A 44 11.03 5.80 -3.68
N LEU A 45 10.37 6.19 -4.78
CA LEU A 45 10.99 6.17 -6.10
C LEU A 45 12.21 7.10 -6.16
N LEU A 46 12.07 8.36 -5.75
CA LEU A 46 13.16 9.33 -5.75
C LEU A 46 14.27 8.92 -4.77
N ALA A 47 13.91 8.48 -3.56
CA ALA A 47 14.89 8.00 -2.58
C ALA A 47 15.66 6.77 -3.13
N TRP A 48 14.97 5.82 -3.75
CA TRP A 48 15.62 4.68 -4.39
C TRP A 48 16.57 5.13 -5.50
N LEU A 49 16.14 6.02 -6.42
CA LEU A 49 17.00 6.53 -7.49
C LEU A 49 18.26 7.24 -6.98
N VAL A 50 18.17 7.95 -5.85
CA VAL A 50 19.32 8.66 -5.23
C VAL A 50 20.32 7.69 -4.59
N TYR A 51 19.86 6.56 -4.03
CA TYR A 51 20.69 5.69 -3.19
C TYR A 51 21.02 4.33 -3.80
N ARG A 52 20.33 3.89 -4.87
CA ARG A 52 20.45 2.54 -5.44
C ARG A 52 21.84 2.15 -5.88
N ASP A 53 22.63 3.10 -6.40
CA ASP A 53 23.94 2.81 -6.98
C ASP A 53 25.05 2.81 -5.91
N ARG A 54 24.72 3.13 -4.64
CA ARG A 54 25.69 3.17 -3.53
C ARG A 54 26.02 1.81 -2.97
N SER A 55 25.02 0.94 -2.81
CA SER A 55 25.22 -0.41 -2.32
C SER A 55 24.08 -1.32 -2.76
N ARG A 56 24.38 -2.62 -2.81
CA ARG A 56 23.39 -3.64 -3.12
C ARG A 56 22.28 -3.75 -2.05
N ALA A 57 22.58 -3.44 -0.80
CA ALA A 57 21.58 -3.45 0.26
C ALA A 57 20.61 -2.27 0.11
N LEU A 58 21.12 -1.09 -0.25
CA LEU A 58 20.29 0.10 -0.51
C LEU A 58 19.41 -0.04 -1.76
N ASP A 59 19.93 -0.65 -2.84
CA ASP A 59 19.09 -1.02 -3.98
C ASP A 59 17.92 -1.93 -3.53
N GLY A 60 18.22 -2.95 -2.73
CA GLY A 60 17.21 -3.85 -2.17
C GLY A 60 16.17 -3.16 -1.30
N GLN A 61 16.59 -2.28 -0.38
CA GLN A 61 15.66 -1.55 0.50
C GLN A 61 14.80 -0.55 -0.28
N GLY A 62 15.37 0.13 -1.28
CA GLY A 62 14.63 1.03 -2.16
C GLY A 62 13.54 0.32 -2.96
N LYS A 63 13.89 -0.80 -3.61
CA LYS A 63 12.93 -1.65 -4.31
C LYS A 63 11.85 -2.19 -3.37
N GLU A 64 12.23 -2.61 -2.16
CA GLU A 64 11.30 -3.15 -1.18
C GLU A 64 10.27 -2.10 -0.72
N ALA A 65 10.72 -0.88 -0.40
CA ALA A 65 9.82 0.23 -0.06
C ALA A 65 8.91 0.61 -1.23
N LEU A 66 9.46 0.70 -2.45
CA LEU A 66 8.70 1.06 -3.64
C LEU A 66 7.66 -0.02 -4.01
N ASN A 67 8.05 -1.29 -3.98
CA ASN A 67 7.16 -2.42 -4.22
C ASN A 67 6.01 -2.48 -3.20
N PHE A 68 6.31 -2.20 -1.92
CA PHE A 68 5.27 -2.15 -0.89
C PHE A 68 4.23 -1.07 -1.19
N GLN A 69 4.68 0.15 -1.53
CA GLN A 69 3.77 1.24 -1.88
C GLN A 69 2.95 0.95 -3.14
N LEU A 70 3.55 0.32 -4.15
CA LEU A 70 2.82 -0.17 -5.34
C LEU A 70 1.79 -1.24 -4.98
N SER A 71 2.10 -2.14 -4.04
CA SER A 71 1.20 -3.19 -3.59
C SER A 71 -0.04 -2.60 -2.91
N LEU A 72 0.16 -1.65 -1.99
CA LEU A 72 -0.95 -0.96 -1.31
C LEU A 72 -1.82 -0.18 -2.29
N TRP A 73 -1.23 0.48 -3.28
CA TRP A 73 -1.95 1.15 -4.35
C TRP A 73 -2.83 0.16 -5.12
N LEU A 74 -2.27 -0.98 -5.52
CA LEU A 74 -3.02 -2.02 -6.23
C LEU A 74 -4.16 -2.56 -5.36
N TYR A 75 -3.92 -2.83 -4.08
CA TYR A 75 -4.96 -3.27 -3.14
C TYR A 75 -6.07 -2.23 -3.00
N GLY A 76 -5.72 -0.95 -2.84
CA GLY A 76 -6.67 0.15 -2.75
C GLY A 76 -7.54 0.28 -4.01
N VAL A 77 -6.93 0.15 -5.20
CA VAL A 77 -7.65 0.19 -6.48
C VAL A 77 -8.64 -0.97 -6.59
N ILE A 78 -8.20 -2.21 -6.32
CA ILE A 78 -9.06 -3.40 -6.39
C ILE A 78 -10.25 -3.25 -5.45
N ILE A 79 -10.01 -2.88 -4.19
CA ILE A 79 -11.08 -2.72 -3.19
C ILE A 79 -12.04 -1.61 -3.58
N THR A 80 -11.53 -0.47 -4.09
CA THR A 80 -12.38 0.63 -4.54
C THR A 80 -13.25 0.22 -5.72
N VAL A 81 -12.69 -0.43 -6.74
CA VAL A 81 -13.47 -0.92 -7.89
C VAL A 81 -14.56 -1.90 -7.44
N LEU A 82 -14.22 -2.85 -6.56
CA LEU A 82 -15.20 -3.81 -6.03
C LEU A 82 -16.30 -3.13 -5.21
N ALA A 83 -15.94 -2.19 -4.34
CA ALA A 83 -16.90 -1.46 -3.51
C ALA A 83 -17.87 -0.62 -4.34
N PHE A 84 -17.36 0.11 -5.35
CA PHE A 84 -18.20 0.88 -6.27
C PHE A 84 -19.04 0.00 -7.18
N GLY A 85 -18.51 -1.14 -7.63
CA GLY A 85 -19.27 -2.14 -8.37
C GLY A 85 -20.47 -2.64 -7.58
N LEU A 86 -20.26 -3.04 -6.32
CA LEU A 86 -21.33 -3.52 -5.44
C LEU A 86 -22.33 -2.41 -5.09
N PHE A 87 -21.86 -1.20 -4.80
CA PHE A 87 -22.72 -0.04 -4.57
C PHE A 87 -23.61 0.27 -5.80
N SER A 88 -23.05 0.16 -7.01
CA SER A 88 -23.77 0.39 -8.26
C SER A 88 -24.91 -0.60 -8.47
N VAL A 89 -24.76 -1.86 -8.03
CA VAL A 89 -25.85 -2.86 -8.09
C VAL A 89 -27.05 -2.40 -7.26
N GLY A 90 -26.81 -1.90 -6.04
CA GLY A 90 -27.90 -1.38 -5.19
C GLY A 90 -28.51 -0.09 -5.72
N LEU A 91 -27.70 0.79 -6.32
CA LEU A 91 -28.18 2.00 -6.98
C LEU A 91 -29.10 1.67 -8.16
N VAL A 92 -28.66 0.80 -9.07
CA VAL A 92 -29.44 0.37 -10.24
C VAL A 92 -30.68 -0.40 -9.81
N GLY A 93 -30.55 -1.35 -8.87
CA GLY A 93 -31.68 -2.08 -8.32
C GLY A 93 -32.71 -1.15 -7.67
N GLY A 94 -32.24 -0.14 -6.96
CA GLY A 94 -33.08 0.91 -6.37
C GLY A 94 -33.89 1.68 -7.42
N ALA A 95 -33.21 2.16 -8.47
CA ALA A 95 -33.83 2.89 -9.56
C ALA A 95 -34.82 2.03 -10.36
N VAL A 96 -34.45 0.80 -10.70
CA VAL A 96 -35.31 -0.16 -11.42
C VAL A 96 -36.56 -0.49 -10.62
N SER A 97 -36.41 -0.79 -9.32
CA SER A 97 -37.55 -1.10 -8.43
C SER A 97 -38.53 0.07 -8.35
N ALA A 98 -38.03 1.30 -8.23
CA ALA A 98 -38.89 2.49 -8.25
C ALA A 98 -39.63 2.64 -9.60
N ALA A 99 -38.93 2.41 -10.72
CA ALA A 99 -39.51 2.52 -12.06
C ALA A 99 -40.62 1.49 -12.35
N VAL A 100 -40.58 0.31 -11.72
CA VAL A 100 -41.61 -0.74 -11.88
C VAL A 100 -42.74 -0.67 -10.85
N GLY A 101 -42.81 0.40 -10.05
CA GLY A 101 -43.90 0.64 -9.11
C GLY A 101 -43.69 0.07 -7.71
N SER A 102 -42.46 -0.35 -7.36
CA SER A 102 -42.09 -0.78 -6.00
C SER A 102 -41.07 0.17 -5.35
N PRO A 103 -41.44 1.43 -5.06
CA PRO A 103 -40.52 2.44 -4.52
C PRO A 103 -39.94 2.08 -3.16
N ASP A 104 -40.70 1.39 -2.29
CA ASP A 104 -40.23 1.02 -0.94
C ASP A 104 -39.07 0.01 -1.00
N ALA A 105 -39.19 -0.99 -1.88
CA ALA A 105 -38.12 -1.93 -2.17
C ALA A 105 -36.92 -1.23 -2.84
N GLY A 106 -37.18 -0.22 -3.67
CA GLY A 106 -36.13 0.57 -4.30
C GLY A 106 -35.32 1.41 -3.30
N ALA A 107 -36.03 2.06 -2.37
CA ALA A 107 -35.42 2.78 -1.26
C ALA A 107 -34.58 1.85 -0.39
N PHE A 108 -35.10 0.66 -0.04
CA PHE A 108 -34.35 -0.34 0.71
C PHE A 108 -33.05 -0.76 0.01
N ALA A 109 -33.10 -1.03 -1.30
CA ALA A 109 -31.92 -1.40 -2.09
C ALA A 109 -30.86 -0.28 -2.12
N PHE A 110 -31.28 0.96 -2.36
CA PHE A 110 -30.38 2.12 -2.38
C PHE A 110 -29.75 2.39 -1.00
N PHE A 111 -30.57 2.55 0.04
CA PHE A 111 -30.07 2.87 1.37
C PHE A 111 -29.27 1.72 1.98
N GLY A 112 -29.65 0.46 1.71
CA GLY A 112 -28.88 -0.71 2.13
C GLY A 112 -27.49 -0.74 1.48
N ALA A 113 -27.40 -0.51 0.17
CA ALA A 113 -26.12 -0.45 -0.52
C ALA A 113 -25.28 0.76 -0.10
N PHE A 114 -25.91 1.91 0.12
CA PHE A 114 -25.25 3.09 0.66
C PHE A 114 -24.68 2.83 2.06
N ALA A 115 -25.49 2.34 2.99
CA ALA A 115 -25.05 2.00 4.34
C ALA A 115 -23.95 0.94 4.32
N GLY A 116 -24.11 -0.11 3.51
CA GLY A 116 -23.10 -1.15 3.33
C GLY A 116 -21.78 -0.60 2.77
N PHE A 117 -21.84 0.29 1.78
CA PHE A 117 -20.65 0.95 1.24
C PHE A 117 -19.88 1.64 2.37
N PHE A 118 -20.49 2.51 3.15
CA PHE A 118 -19.78 3.19 4.23
C PHE A 118 -19.35 2.25 5.36
N ALA A 119 -20.19 1.28 5.73
CA ALA A 119 -19.91 0.34 6.81
C ALA A 119 -18.69 -0.55 6.53
N PHE A 120 -18.43 -0.91 5.26
CA PHE A 120 -17.32 -1.78 4.89
C PHE A 120 -16.16 -1.02 4.23
N TYR A 121 -16.43 -0.11 3.31
CA TYR A 121 -15.39 0.61 2.57
C TYR A 121 -14.55 1.51 3.49
N LEU A 122 -15.18 2.30 4.36
CA LEU A 122 -14.44 3.24 5.20
C LEU A 122 -13.48 2.54 6.18
N PRO A 123 -13.89 1.50 6.94
CA PRO A 123 -12.95 0.81 7.83
C PRO A 123 -11.80 0.13 7.06
N ILE A 124 -12.07 -0.45 5.89
CA ILE A 124 -11.03 -1.09 5.08
C ILE A 124 -10.04 -0.04 4.57
N MET A 125 -10.51 1.11 4.09
CA MET A 125 -9.63 2.21 3.66
C MET A 125 -8.84 2.79 4.83
N LEU A 126 -9.44 2.89 6.02
CA LEU A 126 -8.75 3.33 7.23
C LEU A 126 -7.62 2.37 7.60
N VAL A 127 -7.85 1.05 7.52
CA VAL A 127 -6.80 0.04 7.76
C VAL A 127 -5.70 0.16 6.70
N LEU A 128 -6.04 0.30 5.42
CA LEU A 128 -5.05 0.52 4.35
C LEU A 128 -4.26 1.81 4.51
N PHE A 129 -4.80 2.82 5.19
CA PHE A 129 -4.10 4.06 5.50
C PHE A 129 -3.17 3.92 6.72
N LEU A 130 -3.64 3.27 7.79
CA LEU A 130 -2.91 3.19 9.06
C LEU A 130 -1.86 2.06 9.09
N LEU A 131 -2.19 0.88 8.56
CA LEU A 131 -1.28 -0.27 8.53
C LEU A 131 0.10 0.05 7.93
N PRO A 132 0.22 0.71 6.76
CA PRO A 132 1.53 1.02 6.20
C PRO A 132 2.32 2.02 7.04
N LEU A 133 1.66 2.91 7.78
CA LEU A 133 2.36 3.80 8.71
C LEU A 133 3.04 2.99 9.82
N VAL A 134 2.33 2.02 10.39
CA VAL A 134 2.90 1.13 11.41
C VAL A 134 4.07 0.31 10.85
N LEU A 135 3.89 -0.31 9.68
CA LEU A 135 4.93 -1.13 9.05
C LEU A 135 6.16 -0.30 8.68
N MET A 136 5.97 0.94 8.24
CA MET A 136 7.06 1.89 8.00
C MET A 136 7.84 2.20 9.28
N LEU A 137 7.15 2.45 10.41
CA LEU A 137 7.84 2.67 11.68
C LEU A 137 8.65 1.45 12.12
N VAL A 138 8.12 0.23 11.91
CA VAL A 138 8.87 -1.01 12.15
C VAL A 138 10.08 -1.11 11.22
N ALA A 139 9.94 -0.73 9.95
CA ALA A 139 11.06 -0.69 9.01
C ALA A 139 12.17 0.24 9.50
N VAL A 140 11.81 1.46 9.91
CA VAL A 140 12.70 2.47 10.48
C VAL A 140 13.48 1.93 11.68
N VAL A 141 12.78 1.32 12.65
CA VAL A 141 13.41 0.72 13.84
C VAL A 141 14.36 -0.44 13.46
N ARG A 142 14.01 -1.22 12.43
CA ARG A 142 14.83 -2.35 11.98
C ARG A 142 16.10 -1.87 11.27
N VAL A 143 15.99 -0.92 10.34
CA VAL A 143 17.15 -0.44 9.58
C VAL A 143 18.09 0.41 10.43
N SER A 144 17.58 1.13 11.45
CA SER A 144 18.44 1.82 12.42
C SER A 144 19.30 0.86 13.26
N SER A 145 18.80 -0.35 13.52
CA SER A 145 19.56 -1.43 14.18
C SER A 145 20.54 -2.17 13.25
N GLY A 146 20.68 -1.74 11.99
CA GLY A 146 21.53 -2.40 11.00
C GLY A 146 20.93 -3.67 10.40
N ARG A 147 19.60 -3.84 10.47
CA ARG A 147 18.89 -4.98 9.88
C ARG A 147 18.03 -4.52 8.72
N ALA A 148 18.22 -5.13 7.55
CA ALA A 148 17.36 -4.89 6.40
C ALA A 148 15.91 -5.29 6.72
N TYR A 149 14.95 -4.50 6.24
CA TYR A 149 13.53 -4.76 6.42
C TYR A 149 12.89 -5.32 5.15
N ARG A 150 11.86 -6.14 5.34
CA ARG A 150 10.96 -6.62 4.28
C ARG A 150 9.53 -6.41 4.74
N TYR A 151 8.75 -5.73 3.93
CA TYR A 151 7.35 -5.46 4.23
C TYR A 151 6.52 -6.75 4.02
N PRO A 152 5.60 -7.07 4.93
CA PRO A 152 4.63 -8.13 4.69
C PRO A 152 3.66 -7.72 3.58
N LEU A 153 3.08 -8.70 2.89
CA LEU A 153 2.09 -8.48 1.83
C LEU A 153 2.61 -7.63 0.65
N THR A 154 3.92 -7.62 0.41
CA THR A 154 4.52 -6.95 -0.75
C THR A 154 4.55 -7.85 -1.98
N ILE A 155 4.08 -7.34 -3.10
CA ILE A 155 4.24 -7.90 -4.44
C ILE A 155 5.52 -7.33 -5.06
N ARG A 156 6.38 -8.20 -5.59
CA ARG A 156 7.67 -7.81 -6.19
C ARG A 156 7.51 -7.41 -7.66
N PHE A 157 7.09 -6.18 -7.91
CA PHE A 157 7.00 -5.61 -9.26
C PHE A 157 8.40 -5.36 -9.84
N ILE A 158 9.25 -4.72 -9.05
CA ILE A 158 10.65 -4.44 -9.38
C ILE A 158 11.50 -5.50 -8.69
N ARG A 159 12.26 -6.24 -9.49
CA ARG A 159 13.22 -7.24 -9.00
C ARG A 159 14.58 -6.57 -8.82
#